data_AF-A0AA96QS44-F1
#
_entry.id   AF-A0AA96QS44-F1
#
_cell.length_a   1.000
_cell.length_b   1.000
_cell.length_c   1.000
_cell.angle_alpha   90.00
_cell.angle_beta   90.00
_cell.angle_gamma   90.00
#
_symmetry.space_group_name_H-M   'P 1'
#
loop_
_entity.id
_entity.type
_entity.pdbx_description
1 polymer ?
#
loop_
_entity_poly.entity_id
_entity_poly.type
_entity_poly.pdbx_seq_one_letter_code
_entity_poly.pdbx_strand_id
1 'polypeptide(L)'
;MGAQTFITYAEGADVDAAFRATVEQAEYEYGHAGRSGTIAEKNGYVVINGGPLSPGDAAALANTLIDGADRRIDDKWEPAGAIAVLGGIRTLSGIPVPPRSGGYPDLKTAALAAVDGLLGDDEIVTKSHLDRYSLRRGSIEIDQSATAIITTTGSAKLTGWLFFGRANS
;
A
#
# COMPACT_ATOMS: atom_id res chain seq x y z
N MET A 1 13.43 -29.59 -4.31
CA MET A 1 13.11 -28.21 -4.74
C MET A 1 12.17 -27.63 -3.71
N GLY A 2 12.56 -26.55 -3.03
CA GLY A 2 11.76 -25.95 -1.97
C GLY A 2 10.67 -25.01 -2.49
N ALA A 3 9.89 -24.48 -1.56
CA ALA A 3 8.95 -23.39 -1.79
C ALA A 3 9.04 -22.43 -0.60
N GLN A 4 8.94 -21.14 -0.87
CA GLN A 4 8.91 -20.08 0.13
C GLN A 4 7.54 -19.41 0.13
N THR A 5 7.01 -19.10 1.30
CA THR A 5 5.75 -18.38 1.44
C THR A 5 5.96 -16.88 1.30
N PHE A 6 5.03 -16.18 0.67
CA PHE A 6 5.02 -14.72 0.64
C PHE A 6 3.64 -14.18 1.00
N ILE A 7 3.64 -12.98 1.56
CA ILE A 7 2.47 -12.13 1.79
C ILE A 7 2.90 -10.71 1.47
N THR A 8 2.19 -10.04 0.56
CA THR A 8 2.50 -8.69 0.13
C THR A 8 1.22 -7.88 -0.04
N TYR A 9 1.27 -6.60 0.28
CA TYR A 9 0.15 -5.68 0.12
C TYR A 9 0.39 -4.76 -1.07
N ALA A 10 -0.65 -4.56 -1.86
CA ALA A 10 -0.67 -3.70 -3.02
C ALA A 10 -1.73 -2.62 -2.86
N GLU A 11 -1.36 -1.35 -3.03
CA GLU A 11 -2.32 -0.25 -3.04
C GLU A 11 -3.16 -0.25 -4.32
N GLY A 12 -4.43 0.14 -4.22
CA GLY A 12 -5.32 0.33 -5.36
C GLY A 12 -6.59 -0.53 -5.29
N ALA A 13 -7.71 0.03 -5.75
CA ALA A 13 -8.99 -0.67 -5.74
C ALA A 13 -9.11 -1.75 -6.84
N ASP A 14 -8.41 -1.56 -7.96
CA ASP A 14 -8.41 -2.49 -9.09
C ASP A 14 -7.37 -3.60 -8.86
N VAL A 15 -7.85 -4.85 -8.75
CA VAL A 15 -7.00 -6.01 -8.43
C VAL A 15 -6.00 -6.33 -9.54
N ASP A 16 -6.36 -6.13 -10.81
CA ASP A 16 -5.48 -6.41 -11.95
C ASP A 16 -4.33 -5.40 -12.03
N ALA A 17 -4.62 -4.12 -11.81
CA ALA A 17 -3.62 -3.07 -11.74
C ALA A 17 -2.72 -3.27 -10.50
N ALA A 18 -3.31 -3.57 -9.35
CA ALA A 18 -2.57 -3.84 -8.11
C ALA A 18 -1.63 -5.04 -8.26
N PHE A 19 -2.12 -6.15 -8.81
CA PHE A 19 -1.30 -7.35 -9.05
C PHE A 19 -0.13 -7.07 -9.98
N ARG A 20 -0.40 -6.44 -11.14
CA ARG A 20 0.65 -6.11 -12.13
C ARG A 20 1.70 -5.18 -11.56
N ALA A 21 1.29 -4.13 -10.84
CA ALA A 21 2.21 -3.19 -10.23
C ALA A 21 3.10 -3.88 -9.18
N THR A 22 2.55 -4.78 -8.37
CA THR A 22 3.33 -5.51 -7.36
C THR A 22 4.26 -6.55 -7.98
N VAL A 23 3.85 -7.21 -9.07
CA VAL A 23 4.75 -8.09 -9.85
C VAL A 23 5.90 -7.28 -10.43
N GLU A 24 5.62 -6.16 -11.10
CA GLU A 24 6.65 -5.28 -11.70
C GLU A 24 7.61 -4.72 -10.63
N GLN A 25 7.08 -4.30 -9.47
CA GLN A 25 7.89 -3.84 -8.35
C GLN A 25 8.80 -4.95 -7.81
N ALA A 26 8.26 -6.17 -7.63
CA ALA A 26 9.06 -7.31 -7.20
C ALA A 26 10.09 -7.72 -8.27
N GLU A 27 9.82 -7.53 -9.56
CA GLU A 27 10.83 -7.73 -10.61
C GLU A 27 11.93 -6.67 -10.56
N TYR A 28 11.57 -5.40 -10.33
CA TYR A 28 12.51 -4.29 -10.25
C TYR A 28 13.44 -4.39 -9.03
N GLU A 29 12.89 -4.68 -7.86
CA GLU A 29 13.64 -4.76 -6.59
C GLU A 29 14.69 -5.88 -6.60
N TYR A 30 14.44 -6.97 -7.33
CA TYR A 30 15.33 -8.13 -7.39
C TYR A 30 16.28 -8.12 -8.61
N GLY A 31 16.22 -7.07 -9.44
CA GLY A 31 17.30 -6.56 -10.28
C GLY A 31 17.91 -7.54 -11.29
N HIS A 32 18.73 -8.49 -10.83
CA HIS A 32 19.47 -9.45 -11.67
C HIS A 32 19.87 -10.75 -10.93
N ALA A 33 19.28 -11.04 -9.77
CA ALA A 33 19.58 -12.24 -8.98
C ALA A 33 18.28 -12.88 -8.49
N GLY A 34 17.92 -14.03 -9.07
CA GLY A 34 16.88 -14.96 -8.62
C GLY A 34 15.56 -14.35 -8.10
N ARG A 35 14.51 -14.37 -8.94
CA ARG A 35 13.12 -13.96 -8.56
C ARG A 35 12.44 -14.92 -7.55
N SER A 36 13.13 -16.00 -7.18
CA SER A 36 12.67 -17.07 -6.31
C SER A 36 12.08 -16.53 -5.01
N GLY A 37 10.85 -16.94 -4.70
CA GLY A 37 10.25 -16.80 -3.37
C GLY A 37 9.32 -15.59 -3.25
N THR A 38 9.01 -14.94 -4.37
CA THR A 38 8.20 -13.71 -4.41
C THR A 38 6.99 -13.84 -5.34
N ILE A 39 6.09 -12.86 -5.26
CA ILE A 39 4.95 -12.72 -6.18
C ILE A 39 5.37 -12.59 -7.66
N ALA A 40 6.61 -12.21 -7.96
CA ALA A 40 7.10 -12.08 -9.34
C ALA A 40 7.09 -13.41 -10.11
N GLU A 41 7.01 -14.55 -9.41
CA GLU A 41 6.90 -15.87 -10.02
C GLU A 41 5.46 -16.28 -10.37
N LYS A 42 4.47 -15.46 -9.99
CA LYS A 42 3.06 -15.75 -10.20
C LYS A 42 2.56 -15.17 -11.51
N ASN A 43 1.87 -15.99 -12.29
CA ASN A 43 1.26 -15.59 -13.56
C ASN A 43 -0.19 -15.11 -13.41
N GLY A 44 -0.72 -15.07 -12.19
CA GLY A 44 -2.08 -14.63 -11.91
C GLY A 44 -2.44 -14.75 -10.44
N TYR A 45 -3.70 -14.46 -10.15
CA TYR A 45 -4.25 -14.51 -8.80
C TYR A 45 -5.66 -15.11 -8.80
N VAL A 46 -6.10 -15.57 -7.64
CA VAL A 46 -7.47 -16.00 -7.35
C VAL A 46 -8.01 -15.22 -6.17
N VAL A 47 -9.17 -14.60 -6.33
CA VAL A 47 -9.83 -13.87 -5.24
C VAL A 47 -10.45 -14.88 -4.27
N ILE A 48 -10.02 -14.82 -3.00
CA ILE A 48 -10.31 -15.84 -2.00
C ILE A 48 -11.61 -15.59 -1.23
N ASN A 49 -12.05 -14.33 -1.15
CA ASN A 49 -13.26 -13.91 -0.42
C ASN A 49 -14.12 -12.95 -1.26
N GLY A 50 -15.43 -12.91 -0.99
CA GLY A 50 -16.39 -12.01 -1.65
C GLY A 50 -16.48 -10.60 -1.06
N GLY A 51 -15.73 -10.29 0.01
CA GLY A 51 -15.77 -8.99 0.67
C GLY A 51 -14.41 -8.58 1.25
N PRO A 52 -14.19 -7.27 1.44
CA PRO A 52 -12.91 -6.77 1.91
C PRO A 52 -12.77 -6.94 3.43
N LEU A 53 -11.55 -7.21 3.89
CA LEU A 53 -11.21 -7.48 5.29
C LEU A 53 -10.30 -6.38 5.85
N SER A 54 -10.22 -6.25 7.18
CA SER A 54 -9.18 -5.42 7.79
C SER A 54 -7.78 -5.98 7.45
N PRO A 55 -6.69 -5.19 7.55
CA PRO A 55 -5.35 -5.68 7.20
C PRO A 55 -4.92 -6.86 8.10
N GLY A 56 -5.32 -6.82 9.38
CA GLY A 56 -5.06 -7.90 10.34
C GLY A 56 -5.82 -9.18 10.00
N ASP A 57 -7.11 -9.07 9.70
CA ASP A 57 -7.94 -10.24 9.34
C ASP A 57 -7.53 -10.84 7.99
N ALA A 58 -7.16 -10.00 7.02
CA ALA A 58 -6.64 -10.45 5.74
C ALA A 58 -5.33 -11.25 5.91
N ALA A 59 -4.40 -10.76 6.74
CA ALA A 59 -3.16 -11.46 7.04
C ALA A 59 -3.40 -12.76 7.81
N ALA A 60 -4.32 -12.77 8.78
CA ALA A 60 -4.69 -13.98 9.52
C ALA A 60 -5.31 -15.04 8.60
N LEU A 61 -6.19 -14.63 7.69
CA LEU A 61 -6.78 -15.53 6.69
C LEU A 61 -5.72 -16.06 5.72
N ALA A 62 -4.84 -15.20 5.21
CA ALA A 62 -3.74 -15.59 4.33
C ALA A 62 -2.85 -16.67 4.98
N ASN A 63 -2.39 -16.44 6.21
CA ASN A 63 -1.60 -17.42 6.96
C ASN A 63 -2.35 -18.74 7.14
N THR A 64 -3.63 -18.67 7.56
CA THR A 64 -4.48 -19.86 7.74
C THR A 64 -4.55 -20.72 6.45
N LEU A 65 -4.67 -20.08 5.29
CA LEU A 65 -4.77 -20.76 4.00
C LEU A 65 -3.43 -21.32 3.51
N ILE A 66 -2.33 -20.63 3.78
CA ILE A 66 -0.96 -21.11 3.49
C ILE A 66 -0.63 -22.33 4.35
N ASP A 67 -0.93 -22.27 5.65
CA ASP A 67 -0.68 -23.33 6.62
C ASP A 67 -1.57 -24.55 6.36
N GLY A 68 -2.82 -24.31 5.97
CA GLY A 68 -3.77 -25.33 5.58
C GLY A 68 -3.55 -25.92 4.18
N ALA A 69 -2.54 -25.46 3.43
CA ALA A 69 -2.27 -25.86 2.05
C ALA A 69 -3.53 -25.79 1.17
N ASP A 70 -4.24 -24.66 1.20
CA ASP A 70 -5.44 -24.47 0.39
C ASP A 70 -5.12 -24.71 -1.09
N ARG A 71 -5.83 -25.66 -1.71
CA ARG A 71 -5.56 -26.11 -3.08
C ARG A 71 -5.53 -24.98 -4.11
N ARG A 72 -6.19 -23.86 -3.84
CA ARG A 72 -6.28 -22.71 -4.75
C ARG A 72 -4.96 -21.94 -4.85
N ILE A 73 -4.08 -22.04 -3.85
CA ILE A 73 -2.88 -21.21 -3.67
C ILE A 73 -1.63 -21.99 -3.25
N ASP A 74 -1.76 -23.29 -2.97
CA ASP A 74 -0.65 -24.16 -2.51
C ASP A 74 0.39 -24.46 -3.59
N ASP A 75 -0.02 -24.46 -4.86
CA ASP A 75 0.90 -24.66 -5.96
C ASP A 75 1.79 -23.42 -6.14
N LYS A 76 3.10 -23.67 -6.14
CA LYS A 76 4.12 -22.63 -6.25
C LYS A 76 4.17 -21.94 -7.62
N TRP A 77 3.63 -22.55 -8.67
CA TRP A 77 3.60 -22.01 -10.04
C TRP A 77 2.25 -21.43 -10.44
N GLU A 78 1.17 -21.88 -9.79
CA GLU A 78 -0.22 -21.47 -10.04
C GLU A 78 -0.63 -20.33 -9.09
N PRO A 79 -1.85 -19.75 -9.15
CA PRO A 79 -2.05 -18.34 -8.85
C PRO A 79 -1.82 -17.98 -7.37
N ALA A 80 -1.45 -16.72 -7.13
CA ALA A 80 -1.48 -16.15 -5.79
C ALA A 80 -2.92 -16.08 -5.26
N GLY A 81 -3.10 -16.17 -3.95
CA GLY A 81 -4.33 -15.73 -3.32
C GLY A 81 -4.40 -14.20 -3.30
N ALA A 82 -5.61 -13.66 -3.50
CA ALA A 82 -5.89 -12.23 -3.36
C ALA A 82 -7.05 -12.01 -2.38
N ILE A 83 -6.83 -11.13 -1.39
CA ILE A 83 -7.85 -10.68 -0.44
C ILE A 83 -7.97 -9.17 -0.53
N ALA A 84 -9.18 -8.66 -0.75
CA ALA A 84 -9.44 -7.23 -0.73
C ALA A 84 -9.28 -6.68 0.71
N VAL A 85 -8.67 -5.49 0.85
CA VAL A 85 -8.32 -4.91 2.16
C VAL A 85 -8.99 -3.55 2.37
N LEU A 86 -9.74 -3.43 3.46
CA LEU A 86 -10.21 -2.16 4.00
C LEU A 86 -9.12 -1.55 4.88
N GLY A 87 -8.85 -0.26 4.70
CA GLY A 87 -7.98 0.47 5.63
C GLY A 87 -6.54 -0.03 5.71
N GLY A 88 -6.06 -0.66 4.65
CA GLY A 88 -4.63 -0.85 4.43
C GLY A 88 -3.92 0.48 4.16
N ILE A 89 -2.62 0.38 3.89
CA ILE A 89 -1.82 1.56 3.59
C ILE A 89 -2.32 2.18 2.28
N ARG A 90 -2.37 3.51 2.19
CA ARG A 90 -2.53 4.19 0.91
C ARG A 90 -1.74 5.49 0.85
N THR A 91 -1.36 5.88 -0.37
CA THR A 91 -0.57 7.08 -0.63
C THR A 91 -1.39 8.08 -1.45
N LEU A 92 -1.58 9.26 -0.87
CA LEU A 92 -2.19 10.43 -1.52
C LEU A 92 -1.06 11.33 -2.02
N SER A 93 -0.91 11.46 -3.33
CA SER A 93 0.18 12.23 -3.95
C SER A 93 -0.35 13.47 -4.65
N GLY A 94 0.47 14.54 -4.67
CA GLY A 94 0.15 15.75 -5.42
C GLY A 94 -0.97 16.59 -4.80
N ILE A 95 -1.21 16.44 -3.48
CA ILE A 95 -2.30 17.15 -2.81
C ILE A 95 -1.87 18.60 -2.57
N PRO A 96 -2.57 19.61 -3.10
CA PRO A 96 -2.19 21.01 -2.90
C PRO A 96 -2.18 21.38 -1.43
N VAL A 97 -1.11 22.04 -0.97
CA VAL A 97 -1.04 22.56 0.39
C VAL A 97 -1.71 23.93 0.43
N PRO A 98 -2.75 24.15 1.24
CA PRO A 98 -3.41 25.44 1.27
C PRO A 98 -2.46 26.53 1.79
N PRO A 99 -2.57 27.78 1.29
CA PRO A 99 -1.81 28.88 1.86
C PRO A 99 -2.35 29.25 3.23
N ARG A 100 -1.45 29.59 4.17
CA ARG A 100 -1.79 30.06 5.51
C ARG A 100 -1.14 31.39 5.80
N SER A 101 -1.95 32.38 6.21
CA SER A 101 -1.43 33.67 6.66
C SER A 101 -0.48 33.48 7.85
N GLY A 102 0.73 34.05 7.76
CA GLY A 102 1.81 33.85 8.74
C GLY A 102 2.60 32.54 8.60
N GLY A 103 2.24 31.69 7.63
CA GLY A 103 2.87 30.39 7.41
C GLY A 103 2.42 29.31 8.39
N TYR A 104 3.02 28.13 8.26
CA TYR A 104 2.80 26.98 9.14
C TYR A 104 3.90 26.90 10.21
N PRO A 105 3.60 26.39 11.41
CA PRO A 105 4.61 26.24 12.46
C PRO A 105 5.66 25.16 12.13
N ASP A 106 5.26 24.13 11.38
CA ASP A 106 6.12 23.01 10.98
C ASP A 106 5.56 22.30 9.73
N LEU A 107 6.38 21.41 9.14
CA LEU A 107 6.05 20.71 7.90
C LEU A 107 4.87 19.75 8.09
N LYS A 108 4.76 19.16 9.28
CA LYS A 108 3.69 18.21 9.60
C LYS A 108 2.34 18.91 9.60
N THR A 109 2.26 20.08 10.22
CA THR A 109 1.03 20.88 10.28
C THR A 109 0.62 21.38 8.89
N ALA A 110 1.57 21.76 8.05
CA ALA A 110 1.31 22.10 6.65
C ALA A 110 0.78 20.90 5.86
N ALA A 111 1.43 19.75 5.99
CA ALA A 111 1.03 18.53 5.31
C ALA A 111 -0.35 18.01 5.76
N LEU A 112 -0.66 18.09 7.06
CA LEU A 112 -1.99 17.74 7.58
C LEU A 112 -3.09 18.68 7.06
N ALA A 113 -2.79 19.96 6.88
CA ALA A 113 -3.75 20.89 6.29
C ALA A 113 -4.08 20.56 4.82
N ALA A 114 -3.18 19.90 4.08
CA ALA A 114 -3.43 19.46 2.71
C ALA A 114 -4.50 18.36 2.64
N VAL A 115 -4.63 17.54 3.69
CA VAL A 115 -5.58 16.42 3.76
C VAL A 115 -6.76 16.66 4.67
N ASP A 116 -6.97 17.91 5.10
CA ASP A 116 -8.13 18.29 5.89
C ASP A 116 -9.43 17.99 5.11
N GLY A 117 -10.33 17.23 5.74
CA GLY A 117 -11.58 16.74 5.12
C GLY A 117 -11.43 15.66 4.06
N LEU A 118 -10.21 15.16 3.77
CA LEU A 118 -9.99 14.07 2.80
C LEU A 118 -9.93 12.68 3.45
N LEU A 119 -9.59 12.62 4.74
CA LEU A 119 -9.40 11.37 5.48
C LEU A 119 -10.70 10.92 6.15
N GLY A 120 -10.90 9.61 6.26
CA GLY A 120 -11.99 9.06 7.08
C GLY A 120 -11.70 9.13 8.58
N ASP A 121 -12.71 8.93 9.42
CA ASP A 121 -12.59 9.05 10.88
C ASP A 121 -11.55 8.11 11.50
N ASP A 122 -11.41 6.90 10.93
CA ASP A 122 -10.44 5.88 11.39
C ASP A 122 -9.11 5.92 10.63
N GLU A 123 -8.89 6.93 9.77
CA GLU A 123 -7.71 7.02 8.91
C GLU A 123 -6.63 7.91 9.53
N ILE A 124 -5.44 7.33 9.67
CA ILE A 124 -4.31 7.91 10.40
C ILE A 124 -3.17 8.19 9.42
N VAL A 125 -2.67 9.42 9.44
CA VAL A 125 -1.44 9.79 8.71
C VAL A 125 -0.23 9.16 9.40
N THR A 126 0.50 8.33 8.65
CA THR A 126 1.71 7.65 9.13
C THR A 126 2.99 8.30 8.61
N LYS A 127 2.96 8.87 7.40
CA LYS A 127 4.08 9.61 6.80
C LYS A 127 3.56 10.81 6.01
N SER A 128 4.37 11.86 5.95
CA SER A 128 4.05 13.06 5.18
C SER A 128 5.32 13.70 4.62
N HIS A 129 5.26 14.18 3.38
CA HIS A 129 6.33 14.89 2.71
C HIS A 129 5.77 16.08 1.92
N LEU A 130 6.52 17.18 1.85
CA LEU A 130 6.21 18.36 1.03
C LEU A 130 7.31 18.57 0.00
N ASP A 131 6.95 18.81 -1.25
CA ASP A 131 7.93 18.98 -2.34
C ASP A 131 8.61 20.35 -2.34
N ARG A 132 7.90 21.40 -1.92
CA ARG A 132 8.35 22.80 -1.97
C ARG A 132 7.93 23.57 -0.74
N TYR A 133 8.91 24.18 -0.07
CA TYR A 133 8.67 25.08 1.04
C TYR A 133 9.90 25.98 1.26
N SER A 134 9.69 27.10 1.96
CA SER A 134 10.75 27.99 2.41
C SER A 134 10.70 28.16 3.92
N LEU A 135 11.86 28.07 4.57
CA LEU A 135 11.98 28.33 6.00
C LEU A 135 12.12 29.83 6.24
N ARG A 136 11.21 30.40 7.04
CA ARG A 136 11.30 31.75 7.61
C ARG A 136 11.59 31.64 9.10
N ARG A 137 12.00 32.74 9.73
CA ARG A 137 12.25 32.78 11.19
C ARG A 137 10.99 32.34 11.95
N GLY A 138 10.97 31.07 12.37
CA GLY A 138 9.89 30.48 13.16
C GLY A 138 8.66 30.00 12.38
N SER A 139 8.68 29.96 11.05
CA SER A 139 7.57 29.44 10.26
C SER A 139 7.99 28.86 8.90
N ILE A 140 7.09 28.10 8.31
CA ILE A 140 7.19 27.51 6.98
C ILE A 140 6.25 28.25 6.05
N GLU A 141 6.82 28.90 5.05
CA GLU A 141 6.06 29.45 3.92
C GLU A 141 5.94 28.38 2.84
N ILE A 142 4.72 28.23 2.34
CA ILE A 142 4.36 27.25 1.33
C ILE A 142 4.29 27.97 -0.02
N ASP A 143 4.98 27.43 -1.01
CA ASP A 143 4.89 27.90 -2.40
C ASP A 143 3.45 27.66 -2.92
N GLN A 144 2.93 28.53 -3.79
CA GLN A 144 1.61 28.36 -4.40
C GLN A 144 1.46 27.04 -5.16
N SER A 145 2.57 26.47 -5.62
CA SER A 145 2.65 25.20 -6.33
C SER A 145 3.04 24.01 -5.45
N ALA A 146 3.16 24.20 -4.14
CA ALA A 146 3.57 23.15 -3.23
C ALA A 146 2.49 22.07 -3.10
N THR A 147 2.94 20.83 -3.13
CA THR A 147 2.11 19.65 -2.96
C THR A 147 2.63 18.75 -1.85
N ALA A 148 1.72 18.00 -1.25
CA ALA A 148 1.99 17.00 -0.25
C ALA A 148 1.89 15.58 -0.83
N ILE A 149 2.76 14.70 -0.32
CA ILE A 149 2.63 13.25 -0.42
C ILE A 149 2.34 12.75 1.00
N ILE A 150 1.19 12.10 1.19
CA ILE A 150 0.71 11.64 2.49
C ILE A 150 0.48 10.14 2.41
N THR A 151 1.08 9.39 3.34
CA THR A 151 0.78 7.97 3.52
C THR A 151 -0.12 7.81 4.73
N THR A 152 -1.22 7.09 4.56
CA THR A 152 -2.19 6.81 5.61
C THR A 152 -2.34 5.31 5.85
N THR A 153 -2.91 4.96 6.99
CA THR A 153 -3.41 3.62 7.32
C THR A 153 -4.77 3.77 7.99
N GLY A 154 -5.59 2.73 7.95
CA GLY A 154 -6.98 2.84 8.41
C GLY A 154 -7.85 3.53 7.36
N SER A 155 -9.03 2.97 7.13
CA SER A 155 -10.06 3.50 6.23
C SER A 155 -11.22 2.52 6.24
N ALA A 156 -12.45 3.03 6.20
CA ALA A 156 -13.63 2.21 5.92
C ALA A 156 -13.76 1.82 4.43
N LYS A 157 -12.84 2.28 3.57
CA LYS A 157 -12.86 2.04 2.12
C LYS A 157 -11.84 0.96 1.74
N LEU A 158 -12.09 0.33 0.59
CA LEU A 158 -11.10 -0.51 -0.08
C LEU A 158 -9.87 0.35 -0.40
N THR A 159 -8.71 -0.04 0.15
CA THR A 159 -7.44 0.65 -0.08
C THR A 159 -6.49 -0.15 -0.94
N GLY A 160 -6.68 -1.47 -1.02
CA GLY A 160 -5.74 -2.35 -1.69
C GLY A 160 -6.09 -3.83 -1.61
N TRP A 161 -5.11 -4.64 -1.97
CA TRP A 161 -5.19 -6.09 -2.04
C TRP A 161 -4.00 -6.72 -1.33
N LEU A 162 -4.26 -7.76 -0.54
CA LEU A 162 -3.25 -8.62 0.03
C LEU A 162 -3.05 -9.83 -0.89
N PHE A 163 -1.88 -9.93 -1.51
CA PHE A 163 -1.47 -11.07 -2.31
C PHE A 163 -0.61 -12.03 -1.49
N PHE A 164 -0.85 -13.33 -1.61
CA PHE A 164 -0.15 -14.32 -0.81
C PHE A 164 -0.06 -15.67 -1.50
N GLY A 165 0.83 -16.54 -1.03
CA GLY A 165 0.93 -17.91 -1.51
C GLY A 165 2.32 -18.49 -1.33
N ARG A 166 2.60 -19.56 -2.06
CA ARG A 166 3.92 -20.19 -2.14
C ARG A 166 4.59 -19.82 -3.46
N ALA A 167 5.89 -19.58 -3.44
CA ALA A 167 6.72 -19.30 -4.59
C ALA A 167 7.94 -20.24 -4.54
N ASN A 168 8.66 -20.42 -5.64
CA ASN A 168 9.78 -21.34 -5.69
C ASN A 168 10.96 -20.78 -4.87
N SER A 169 11.70 -21.61 -4.13
CA SER A 169 12.90 -21.18 -3.37
C SER A 169 14.18 -21.42 -4.16
#